data_AF-A0A7X7GAI8-F1
#
_entry.id   AF-A0A7X7GAI8-F1
#
_cell.length_a   1.000
_cell.length_b   1.000
_cell.length_c   1.000
_cell.angle_alpha   90.00
_cell.angle_beta   90.00
_cell.angle_gamma   90.00
#
_symmetry.space_group_name_H-M   'P 1'
#
loop_
_entity.id
_entity.type
_entity.pdbx_description
1 polymer ?
#
loop_
_entity_poly.entity_id
_entity_poly.type
_entity_poly.pdbx_seq_one_letter_code
_entity_poly.pdbx_strand_id
1 'polypeptide(L)'
;MSTPINLGMPAAPPPVLAPRRPTRQIRVGKVLVGGGAPVSVQSMTTTPTTDINATLQQIAELTAAGCDIVRVAVPSQDDADALPIIAKKSQIPVIADIHFQPKYVFAAIDAGCAGVRVNPGNIRKFDDQVGAIARAAADAGVSLRIGVNAGSLDPRLLAKYGSATPEALVESAVWEASLFEEHDFHDFKISVKHHDVVTMVRAYEMLAERGDWPLHLGVTEAGPA
;
A
#
# COMPACT_ATOMS: atom_id res chain seq x y z
N MET A 1 -23.57 24.21 -41.69
CA MET A 1 -23.42 24.77 -40.33
C MET A 1 -23.10 23.61 -39.40
N SER A 2 -21.96 23.66 -38.70
CA SER A 2 -21.58 22.63 -37.73
C SER A 2 -22.29 22.92 -36.41
N THR A 3 -23.12 21.99 -35.94
CA THR A 3 -23.79 22.11 -34.65
C THR A 3 -22.77 21.79 -33.56
N PRO A 4 -22.45 22.72 -32.64
CA PRO A 4 -21.49 22.45 -31.58
C PRO A 4 -22.07 21.39 -30.63
N ILE A 5 -21.33 20.30 -30.45
CA ILE A 5 -21.65 19.26 -29.45
C ILE A 5 -21.33 19.83 -28.08
N ASN A 6 -22.37 20.09 -27.28
CA ASN A 6 -22.21 20.48 -25.89
C ASN A 6 -21.82 19.25 -25.07
N LEU A 7 -20.56 19.19 -24.64
CA LEU A 7 -19.99 18.07 -23.88
C LEU A 7 -20.45 18.04 -22.40
N GLY A 8 -21.31 18.98 -21.99
CA GLY A 8 -21.72 19.14 -20.60
C GLY A 8 -20.57 19.68 -19.73
N MET A 9 -20.91 20.25 -18.57
CA MET A 9 -19.86 20.51 -17.58
C MET A 9 -19.45 19.18 -16.93
N PRO A 10 -18.15 18.99 -16.60
CA PRO A 10 -17.73 17.85 -15.81
C PRO A 10 -18.54 17.80 -14.52
N ALA A 11 -19.02 16.61 -14.17
CA ALA A 11 -19.78 16.41 -12.94
C ALA A 11 -18.96 16.90 -11.74
N ALA A 12 -19.61 17.64 -10.83
CA ALA A 12 -18.98 18.00 -9.57
C ALA A 12 -18.60 16.73 -8.79
N PRO A 13 -17.52 16.75 -7.99
CA PRO A 13 -17.20 15.64 -7.13
C PRO A 13 -18.41 15.28 -6.25
N PRO A 14 -18.64 13.98 -5.96
CA PRO A 14 -19.71 13.59 -5.07
C PRO A 14 -19.56 14.27 -3.70
N PRO A 15 -20.68 14.58 -3.02
CA PRO A 15 -20.64 15.21 -1.72
C PRO A 15 -19.89 14.31 -0.71
N VAL A 16 -19.05 14.92 0.12
CA VAL A 16 -18.30 14.22 1.17
C VAL A 16 -19.00 14.36 2.51
N LEU A 17 -18.97 13.30 3.33
CA LEU A 17 -19.56 13.29 4.67
C LEU A 17 -18.81 14.21 5.65
N ALA A 18 -17.52 14.41 5.43
CA ALA A 18 -16.65 15.27 6.22
C ALA A 18 -15.53 15.84 5.34
N PRO A 19 -14.91 16.97 5.71
CA PRO A 19 -13.71 17.47 5.05
C PRO A 19 -12.62 16.40 5.00
N ARG A 20 -11.94 16.28 3.87
CA ARG A 20 -10.84 15.33 3.73
C ARG A 20 -9.69 15.74 4.65
N ARG A 21 -9.21 14.81 5.47
CA ARG A 21 -7.99 14.98 6.29
C ARG A 21 -6.80 15.43 5.43
N PRO A 22 -6.08 16.50 5.82
CA PRO A 22 -4.80 16.86 5.21
C PRO A 22 -3.74 15.78 5.46
N THR A 23 -2.98 15.44 4.43
CA THR A 23 -1.87 14.47 4.50
C THR A 23 -0.74 14.94 3.60
N ARG A 24 0.48 14.44 3.81
CA ARG A 24 1.51 14.48 2.77
C ARG A 24 1.01 13.81 1.49
N GLN A 25 1.63 14.14 0.37
CA GLN A 25 1.34 13.51 -0.92
C GLN A 25 2.49 12.58 -1.29
N ILE A 26 2.14 11.39 -1.76
CA ILE A 26 3.08 10.39 -2.28
C ILE A 26 2.73 10.01 -3.72
N ARG A 27 3.66 9.36 -4.43
CA ARG A 27 3.45 8.86 -5.78
C ARG A 27 3.54 7.34 -5.80
N VAL A 28 2.48 6.68 -6.27
CA VAL A 28 2.52 5.26 -6.66
C VAL A 28 2.59 5.23 -8.18
N GLY A 29 3.81 5.31 -8.72
CA GLY A 29 4.01 5.50 -10.16
C GLY A 29 3.37 6.80 -10.62
N LYS A 30 2.38 6.70 -11.53
CA LYS A 30 1.63 7.88 -12.02
C LYS A 30 0.47 8.32 -11.11
N VAL A 31 0.10 7.54 -10.09
CA VAL A 31 -1.06 7.82 -9.23
C VAL A 31 -0.61 8.59 -7.98
N LEU A 32 -1.21 9.76 -7.76
CA LEU A 32 -1.00 10.55 -6.54
C LEU A 32 -1.89 10.02 -5.41
N VAL A 33 -1.32 9.87 -4.21
CA VAL A 33 -2.05 9.43 -3.01
C VAL A 33 -1.82 10.43 -1.88
N GLY A 34 -2.90 10.90 -1.26
CA GLY A 34 -2.83 11.95 -0.24
C GLY A 34 -2.69 13.36 -0.82
N GLY A 35 -2.52 14.36 0.06
CA GLY A 35 -2.33 15.77 -0.31
C GLY A 35 -3.46 16.36 -1.18
N GLY A 36 -4.69 15.89 -1.00
CA GLY A 36 -5.83 16.35 -1.79
C GLY A 36 -6.11 15.58 -3.09
N ALA A 37 -5.27 14.61 -3.48
CA ALA A 37 -5.52 13.74 -4.64
C ALA A 37 -6.76 12.83 -4.42
N PRO A 38 -7.56 12.50 -5.44
CA PRO A 38 -8.70 11.58 -5.31
C PRO A 38 -8.36 10.29 -4.56
N VAL A 39 -9.33 9.71 -3.85
CA VAL A 39 -9.12 8.43 -3.16
C VAL A 39 -8.96 7.33 -4.21
N SER A 40 -7.76 6.79 -4.35
CA SER A 40 -7.45 5.75 -5.33
C SER A 40 -8.10 4.41 -4.94
N VAL A 41 -8.70 3.74 -5.90
CA VAL A 41 -9.18 2.36 -5.77
C VAL A 41 -8.02 1.41 -6.03
N GLN A 42 -7.74 0.53 -5.06
CA GLN A 42 -6.68 -0.48 -5.18
C GLN A 42 -7.29 -1.88 -5.09
N SER A 43 -6.81 -2.80 -5.93
CA SER A 43 -7.16 -4.22 -5.88
C SER A 43 -5.90 -5.10 -5.82
N MET A 44 -6.09 -6.42 -5.68
CA MET A 44 -5.03 -7.42 -5.65
C MET A 44 -5.38 -8.57 -6.59
N THR A 45 -4.40 -9.03 -7.36
CA THR A 45 -4.56 -10.21 -8.21
C THR A 45 -4.70 -11.48 -7.36
N THR A 46 -5.37 -12.48 -7.91
CA THR A 46 -5.51 -13.82 -7.31
C THR A 46 -4.77 -14.89 -8.10
N THR A 47 -4.27 -14.57 -9.29
CA THR A 47 -3.44 -15.46 -10.10
C THR A 47 -2.07 -15.68 -9.45
N PRO A 48 -1.42 -16.84 -9.66
CA PRO A 48 -0.01 -17.00 -9.38
C PRO A 48 0.80 -15.97 -10.18
N THR A 49 1.66 -15.20 -9.51
CA THR A 49 2.43 -14.13 -10.16
C THR A 49 3.39 -14.67 -11.22
N THR A 50 3.84 -15.92 -11.06
CA THR A 50 4.61 -16.67 -12.06
C THR A 50 3.86 -16.91 -13.36
N ASP A 51 2.52 -16.94 -13.34
CA ASP A 51 1.70 -16.92 -14.57
C ASP A 51 1.52 -15.47 -15.04
N ILE A 52 2.53 -15.00 -15.77
CA ILE A 52 2.60 -13.64 -16.30
C ILE A 52 1.38 -13.31 -17.16
N ASN A 53 0.93 -14.24 -18.00
CA ASN A 53 -0.16 -13.97 -18.93
C ASN A 53 -1.50 -13.87 -18.20
N ALA A 54 -1.80 -14.82 -17.31
CA ALA A 54 -3.01 -14.77 -16.50
C ALA A 54 -3.02 -13.52 -15.60
N THR A 55 -1.87 -13.17 -15.00
CA THR A 55 -1.74 -11.99 -14.15
C THR A 55 -1.95 -10.70 -14.94
N LEU A 56 -1.36 -10.56 -16.13
CA LEU A 56 -1.58 -9.39 -16.99
C LEU A 56 -3.02 -9.28 -17.48
N GLN A 57 -3.66 -10.41 -17.80
CA GLN A 57 -5.07 -10.46 -18.17
C GLN A 57 -5.96 -9.98 -17.02
N GLN A 58 -5.74 -10.47 -15.79
CA GLN A 58 -6.49 -10.02 -14.63
C GLN A 58 -6.23 -8.54 -14.29
N ILE A 59 -4.99 -8.05 -14.47
CA ILE A 59 -4.68 -6.62 -14.33
C ILE A 59 -5.50 -5.78 -15.32
N ALA A 60 -5.64 -6.24 -16.57
CA ALA A 60 -6.46 -5.56 -17.57
C ALA A 60 -7.95 -5.54 -17.19
N GLU A 61 -8.48 -6.64 -16.66
CA GLU A 61 -9.85 -6.73 -16.15
C GLU A 61 -10.10 -5.77 -14.98
N LEU A 62 -9.17 -5.75 -14.01
CA LEU A 62 -9.23 -4.80 -12.88
C LEU A 62 -9.15 -3.35 -13.36
N THR A 63 -8.30 -3.06 -14.35
CA THR A 63 -8.19 -1.72 -14.96
C THR A 63 -9.51 -1.31 -15.60
N ALA A 64 -10.15 -2.21 -16.36
CA ALA A 64 -11.44 -1.97 -16.99
C ALA A 64 -12.57 -1.74 -15.98
N ALA A 65 -12.47 -2.33 -14.78
CA ALA A 65 -13.38 -2.12 -13.66
C ALA A 65 -13.13 -0.83 -12.86
N GLY A 66 -12.12 -0.02 -13.22
CA GLY A 66 -11.79 1.25 -12.55
C GLY A 66 -10.77 1.13 -11.42
N CYS A 67 -9.96 0.07 -11.39
CA CYS A 67 -8.83 -0.05 -10.46
C CYS A 67 -7.71 0.92 -10.85
N ASP A 68 -7.25 1.74 -9.90
CA ASP A 68 -6.16 2.70 -10.11
C ASP A 68 -4.78 2.09 -9.87
N ILE A 69 -4.67 1.16 -8.92
CA ILE A 69 -3.41 0.54 -8.49
C ILE A 69 -3.65 -0.95 -8.27
N VAL A 70 -2.78 -1.81 -8.80
CA VAL A 70 -2.87 -3.26 -8.57
C VAL A 70 -1.75 -3.76 -7.68
N ARG A 71 -2.05 -4.77 -6.87
CA ARG A 71 -1.05 -5.48 -6.07
C ARG A 71 -0.93 -6.93 -6.54
N VAL A 72 0.30 -7.44 -6.56
CA VAL A 72 0.62 -8.85 -6.87
C VAL A 72 1.39 -9.48 -5.69
N ALA A 73 1.16 -10.77 -5.44
CA ALA A 73 1.82 -11.48 -4.34
C ALA A 73 3.24 -11.94 -4.73
N VAL A 74 4.23 -11.79 -3.85
CA VAL A 74 5.61 -12.23 -4.11
C VAL A 74 6.10 -13.16 -3.00
N PRO A 75 5.59 -14.40 -2.90
CA PRO A 75 6.01 -15.34 -1.87
C PRO A 75 7.37 -16.00 -2.15
N SER A 76 7.78 -16.14 -3.42
CA SER A 76 8.98 -16.86 -3.83
C SER A 76 9.88 -16.05 -4.78
N GLN A 77 11.06 -16.60 -5.11
CA GLN A 77 12.00 -16.00 -6.06
C GLN A 77 11.40 -15.98 -7.47
N ASP A 78 10.72 -17.05 -7.88
CA ASP A 78 10.09 -17.14 -9.20
C ASP A 78 9.05 -16.02 -9.40
N ASP A 79 8.33 -15.64 -8.34
CA ASP A 79 7.40 -14.50 -8.39
C ASP A 79 8.14 -13.17 -8.56
N ALA A 80 9.28 -13.01 -7.89
CA ALA A 80 10.12 -11.81 -8.01
C ALA A 80 10.70 -11.69 -9.42
N ASP A 81 11.13 -12.81 -10.02
CA ASP A 81 11.69 -12.88 -11.36
C ASP A 81 10.64 -12.57 -12.45
N ALA A 82 9.34 -12.74 -12.15
CA ALA A 82 8.24 -12.37 -13.05
C ALA A 82 7.93 -10.85 -13.04
N LEU A 83 8.31 -10.12 -11.98
CA LEU A 83 7.96 -8.70 -11.80
C LEU A 83 8.42 -7.79 -12.94
N PRO A 84 9.63 -7.90 -13.52
CA PRO A 84 10.07 -6.98 -14.56
C PRO A 84 9.15 -6.98 -15.79
N ILE A 85 8.61 -8.14 -16.16
CA ILE A 85 7.69 -8.25 -17.28
C ILE A 85 6.31 -7.69 -16.91
N ILE A 86 5.82 -8.01 -15.71
CA ILE A 86 4.50 -7.56 -15.22
C ILE A 86 4.48 -6.04 -15.04
N ALA A 87 5.45 -5.48 -14.33
CA ALA A 87 5.57 -4.04 -14.07
C ALA A 87 5.69 -3.23 -15.37
N LYS A 88 6.48 -3.73 -16.34
CA LYS A 88 6.64 -3.08 -17.65
C LYS A 88 5.39 -3.11 -18.52
N LYS A 89 4.61 -4.19 -18.48
CA LYS A 89 3.44 -4.38 -19.36
C LYS A 89 2.12 -3.90 -18.75
N SER A 90 2.05 -3.77 -17.44
CA SER A 90 0.86 -3.28 -16.73
C SER A 90 0.49 -1.86 -17.16
N GLN A 91 -0.80 -1.60 -17.35
CA GLN A 91 -1.32 -0.27 -17.70
C GLN A 91 -1.52 0.64 -16.46
N ILE A 92 -1.51 0.03 -15.28
CA ILE A 92 -1.66 0.70 -13.98
C ILE A 92 -0.47 0.36 -13.06
N PRO A 93 -0.13 1.24 -12.09
CA PRO A 93 0.92 0.99 -11.12
C PRO A 93 0.81 -0.37 -10.42
N VAL A 94 1.91 -1.12 -10.40
CA VAL A 94 2.02 -2.43 -9.73
C VAL A 94 2.70 -2.25 -8.38
N ILE A 95 2.08 -2.77 -7.31
CA ILE A 95 2.67 -2.91 -5.98
C ILE A 95 3.06 -4.37 -5.75
N ALA A 96 4.31 -4.62 -5.38
CA ALA A 96 4.75 -5.93 -4.92
C ALA A 96 4.36 -6.16 -3.45
N ASP A 97 3.69 -7.28 -3.14
CA ASP A 97 3.32 -7.64 -1.76
C ASP A 97 4.33 -8.61 -1.15
N ILE A 98 5.18 -8.11 -0.26
CA ILE A 98 6.31 -8.84 0.29
C ILE A 98 6.17 -8.97 1.80
N HIS A 99 6.22 -10.21 2.30
CA HIS A 99 6.00 -10.50 3.71
C HIS A 99 7.29 -10.70 4.53
N PHE A 100 8.32 -11.35 3.95
CA PHE A 100 9.38 -11.94 4.77
C PHE A 100 10.82 -11.74 4.30
N GLN A 101 11.08 -11.25 3.07
CA GLN A 101 12.44 -11.28 2.50
C GLN A 101 12.88 -9.92 1.94
N PRO A 102 13.88 -9.25 2.55
CA PRO A 102 14.43 -7.99 2.04
C PRO A 102 14.90 -8.09 0.59
N LYS A 103 15.48 -9.23 0.20
CA LYS A 103 15.97 -9.45 -1.18
C LYS A 103 14.87 -9.25 -2.24
N TYR A 104 13.62 -9.59 -1.93
CA TYR A 104 12.50 -9.38 -2.85
C TYR A 104 12.09 -7.91 -2.93
N VAL A 105 12.34 -7.11 -1.87
CA VAL A 105 12.08 -5.66 -1.88
C VAL A 105 12.99 -5.01 -2.90
N PHE A 106 14.29 -5.32 -2.87
CA PHE A 106 15.23 -4.85 -3.88
C PHE A 106 14.86 -5.34 -5.28
N ALA A 107 14.54 -6.63 -5.44
CA ALA A 107 14.10 -7.17 -6.73
C ALA A 107 12.85 -6.46 -7.29
N ALA A 108 11.89 -6.10 -6.43
CA ALA A 108 10.70 -5.36 -6.85
C ALA A 108 11.01 -3.92 -7.26
N ILE A 109 11.94 -3.25 -6.55
CA ILE A 109 12.43 -1.91 -6.91
C ILE A 109 13.13 -1.98 -8.28
N ASP A 110 14.07 -2.91 -8.46
CA ASP A 110 14.81 -3.09 -9.71
C ASP A 110 13.90 -3.49 -10.89
N ALA A 111 12.84 -4.24 -10.61
CA ALA A 111 11.83 -4.63 -11.61
C ALA A 111 10.97 -3.45 -12.10
N GLY A 112 11.04 -2.29 -11.45
CA GLY A 112 10.22 -1.11 -11.78
C GLY A 112 8.80 -1.17 -11.22
N CYS A 113 8.58 -1.90 -10.11
CA CYS A 113 7.31 -1.78 -9.38
C CYS A 113 7.11 -0.36 -8.87
N ALA A 114 5.89 0.14 -8.94
CA ALA A 114 5.53 1.50 -8.52
C ALA A 114 5.43 1.66 -7.00
N GLY A 115 5.37 0.54 -6.28
CA GLY A 115 5.49 0.53 -4.84
C GLY A 115 5.76 -0.86 -4.29
N VAL A 116 6.15 -0.92 -3.02
CA VAL A 116 6.35 -2.18 -2.30
C VAL A 116 5.58 -2.14 -0.99
N ARG A 117 4.76 -3.15 -0.73
CA ARG A 117 4.21 -3.36 0.61
C ARG A 117 5.20 -4.20 1.41
N VAL A 118 5.57 -3.69 2.58
CA VAL A 118 6.36 -4.41 3.58
C VAL A 118 5.49 -4.75 4.80
N ASN A 119 5.66 -5.95 5.37
CA ASN A 119 5.04 -6.34 6.64
C ASN A 119 6.06 -6.26 7.79
N PRO A 120 5.95 -5.28 8.70
CA PRO A 120 7.04 -5.00 9.62
C PRO A 120 7.01 -5.75 10.95
N GLY A 121 6.02 -6.63 11.20
CA GLY A 121 6.14 -7.62 12.27
C GLY A 121 7.42 -8.47 12.17
N ASN A 122 8.09 -8.43 11.01
CA ASN A 122 9.42 -8.99 10.77
C ASN A 122 10.54 -7.97 10.57
N ILE A 123 10.33 -6.64 10.66
CA ILE A 123 11.37 -5.63 10.40
C ILE A 123 12.61 -5.80 11.31
N ARG A 124 12.46 -6.37 12.51
CA ARG A 124 13.63 -6.76 13.32
C ARG A 124 14.54 -7.80 12.66
N LYS A 125 14.00 -8.66 11.76
CA LYS A 125 14.79 -9.56 10.92
C LYS A 125 15.41 -8.86 9.70
N PHE A 126 15.07 -7.60 9.47
CA PHE A 126 15.70 -6.79 8.45
C PHE A 126 17.01 -6.17 8.97
N ASP A 127 17.53 -6.54 10.16
CA ASP A 127 18.89 -6.25 10.70
C ASP A 127 19.67 -5.25 9.83
N ASP A 128 19.40 -3.96 10.03
CA ASP A 128 20.08 -2.81 9.40
C ASP A 128 19.82 -2.52 7.90
N GLN A 129 18.85 -3.18 7.27
CA GLN A 129 18.51 -2.95 5.86
C GLN A 129 17.45 -1.86 5.63
N VAL A 130 16.82 -1.31 6.66
CA VAL A 130 15.79 -0.26 6.49
C VAL A 130 16.38 0.95 5.76
N GLY A 131 17.57 1.42 6.17
CA GLY A 131 18.25 2.52 5.48
C GLY A 131 18.66 2.20 4.04
N ALA A 132 19.01 0.94 3.74
CA ALA A 132 19.32 0.50 2.38
C ALA A 132 18.06 0.44 1.50
N ILE A 133 16.95 -0.08 2.03
CA ILE A 133 15.65 -0.11 1.37
C ILE A 133 15.15 1.32 1.13
N ALA A 134 15.22 2.18 2.14
CA ALA A 134 14.82 3.58 2.07
C ALA A 134 15.57 4.32 0.95
N ARG A 135 16.91 4.14 0.90
CA ARG A 135 17.75 4.71 -0.16
C ARG A 135 17.40 4.16 -1.54
N ALA A 136 17.32 2.85 -1.70
CA ALA A 136 16.98 2.23 -2.98
C ALA A 136 15.60 2.66 -3.49
N ALA A 137 14.62 2.74 -2.59
CA ALA A 137 13.27 3.19 -2.90
C ALA A 137 13.26 4.67 -3.30
N ALA A 138 13.97 5.54 -2.58
CA ALA A 138 14.11 6.95 -2.91
C ALA A 138 14.78 7.15 -4.28
N ASP A 139 15.91 6.49 -4.52
CA ASP A 139 16.69 6.59 -5.76
C ASP A 139 15.87 6.15 -6.98
N ALA A 140 15.01 5.15 -6.81
CA ALA A 140 14.13 4.63 -7.86
C ALA A 140 12.75 5.33 -7.95
N GLY A 141 12.43 6.24 -7.02
CA GLY A 141 11.10 6.86 -6.95
C GLY A 141 9.97 5.88 -6.65
N VAL A 142 10.25 4.85 -5.83
CA VAL A 142 9.32 3.78 -5.46
C VAL A 142 8.74 4.04 -4.08
N SER A 143 7.42 4.13 -3.97
CA SER A 143 6.75 4.32 -2.68
C SER A 143 6.66 3.03 -1.86
N LEU A 144 6.66 3.15 -0.53
CA LEU A 144 6.45 2.02 0.36
C LEU A 144 5.06 2.01 1.00
N ARG A 145 4.58 0.83 1.37
CA ARG A 145 3.43 0.68 2.27
C ARG A 145 3.82 -0.11 3.50
N ILE A 146 3.75 0.55 4.65
CA ILE A 146 3.89 -0.03 5.98
C ILE A 146 2.54 -0.65 6.35
N GLY A 147 2.50 -1.97 6.50
CA GLY A 147 1.25 -2.70 6.70
C GLY A 147 1.22 -3.54 7.97
N VAL A 148 0.60 -3.01 9.03
CA VAL A 148 0.36 -3.68 10.31
C VAL A 148 -0.94 -4.47 10.25
N ASN A 149 -0.90 -5.73 10.70
CA ASN A 149 -2.09 -6.58 10.82
C ASN A 149 -2.14 -7.20 12.21
N ALA A 150 -3.34 -7.39 12.75
CA ALA A 150 -3.56 -8.04 14.04
C ALA A 150 -2.84 -9.39 14.17
N GLY A 151 -2.91 -10.22 13.12
CA GLY A 151 -2.30 -11.56 13.12
C GLY A 151 -0.78 -11.59 13.02
N SER A 152 -0.12 -10.46 12.77
CA SER A 152 1.34 -10.36 12.67
C SER A 152 1.92 -9.25 13.55
N LEU A 153 1.20 -8.88 14.61
CA LEU A 153 1.63 -7.87 15.57
C LEU A 153 2.86 -8.36 16.37
N ASP A 154 3.79 -7.46 16.69
CA ASP A 154 4.98 -7.79 17.48
C ASP A 154 4.59 -8.44 18.83
N PRO A 155 5.16 -9.60 19.20
CA PRO A 155 4.89 -10.27 20.47
C PRO A 155 5.06 -9.37 21.71
N ARG A 156 5.94 -8.36 21.65
CA ARG A 156 6.13 -7.40 22.75
C ARG A 156 4.91 -6.50 22.93
N LEU A 157 4.28 -6.08 21.84
CA LEU A 157 3.05 -5.29 21.88
C LEU A 157 1.87 -6.14 22.34
N LEU A 158 1.79 -7.40 21.88
CA LEU A 158 0.82 -8.36 22.41
C LEU A 158 1.00 -8.59 23.92
N ALA A 159 2.23 -8.71 24.41
CA ALA A 159 2.51 -8.85 25.84
C ALA A 159 2.16 -7.58 26.64
N LYS A 160 2.39 -6.39 26.07
CA LYS A 160 2.09 -5.10 26.71
C LYS A 160 0.59 -4.80 26.78
N TYR A 161 -0.16 -5.09 25.72
CA TYR A 161 -1.57 -4.72 25.58
C TYR A 161 -2.54 -5.88 25.81
N GLY A 162 -2.05 -7.12 25.89
CA GLY A 162 -2.83 -8.35 26.08
C GLY A 162 -3.52 -8.85 24.82
N SER A 163 -3.80 -7.98 23.84
CA SER A 163 -4.39 -8.33 22.55
C SER A 163 -4.01 -7.30 21.48
N ALA A 164 -4.49 -7.49 20.25
CA ALA A 164 -4.31 -6.54 19.14
C ALA A 164 -5.28 -5.35 19.26
N THR A 165 -5.18 -4.58 20.35
CA THR A 165 -6.01 -3.39 20.58
C THR A 165 -5.69 -2.28 19.57
N PRO A 166 -6.57 -1.27 19.41
CA PRO A 166 -6.25 -0.10 18.57
C PRO A 166 -4.91 0.54 18.94
N GLU A 167 -4.62 0.70 20.23
CA GLU A 167 -3.38 1.26 20.76
C GLU A 167 -2.17 0.43 20.35
N ALA A 168 -2.26 -0.90 20.45
CA ALA A 168 -1.19 -1.80 20.06
C ALA A 168 -0.87 -1.70 18.57
N LEU A 169 -1.89 -1.64 17.72
CA LEU A 169 -1.73 -1.51 16.27
C LEU A 169 -1.14 -0.15 15.88
N VAL A 170 -1.61 0.93 16.51
CA VAL A 170 -1.12 2.30 16.28
C VAL A 170 0.34 2.42 16.74
N GLU A 171 0.69 1.87 17.91
CA GLU A 171 2.07 1.89 18.40
C GLU A 171 3.01 1.15 17.44
N SER A 172 2.61 -0.01 16.92
CA SER A 172 3.38 -0.73 15.89
C SER A 172 3.59 0.14 14.65
N ALA A 173 2.51 0.71 14.10
CA ALA A 173 2.57 1.47 12.86
C ALA A 173 3.41 2.74 12.99
N VAL A 174 3.30 3.46 14.12
CA VAL A 174 4.08 4.69 14.38
C VAL A 174 5.56 4.35 14.58
N TRP A 175 5.87 3.28 15.32
CA TRP A 175 7.25 2.84 15.47
C TRP A 175 7.86 2.44 14.12
N GLU A 176 7.14 1.71 13.29
CA GLU A 176 7.63 1.30 11.96
C GLU A 176 7.81 2.48 11.01
N ALA A 177 6.92 3.47 11.08
CA ALA A 177 7.07 4.72 10.34
C ALA A 177 8.34 5.46 10.75
N SER A 178 8.66 5.51 12.05
CA SER A 178 9.86 6.20 12.54
C SER A 178 11.15 5.60 11.96
N LEU A 179 11.20 4.29 11.73
CA LEU A 179 12.38 3.64 11.16
C LEU A 179 12.71 4.12 9.75
N PHE A 180 11.71 4.48 8.95
CA PHE A 180 11.94 5.07 7.62
C PHE A 180 12.21 6.58 7.70
N GLU A 181 11.52 7.28 8.61
CA GLU A 181 11.71 8.72 8.82
C GLU A 181 13.08 9.06 9.42
N GLU A 182 13.66 8.18 10.24
CA GLU A 182 15.05 8.25 10.72
C GLU A 182 16.08 8.20 9.57
N HIS A 183 15.67 7.72 8.40
CA HIS A 183 16.46 7.69 7.17
C HIS A 183 15.98 8.70 6.12
N ASP A 184 15.23 9.74 6.52
CA ASP A 184 14.71 10.81 5.66
C ASP A 184 13.82 10.31 4.49
N PHE A 185 13.24 9.11 4.65
CA PHE A 185 12.34 8.54 3.67
C PHE A 185 10.89 8.76 4.06
N HIS A 186 10.18 9.59 3.29
CA HIS A 186 8.80 9.99 3.56
C HIS A 186 7.79 9.52 2.50
N ASP A 187 8.24 8.87 1.43
CA ASP A 187 7.40 8.38 0.32
C ASP A 187 6.73 7.04 0.69
N PHE A 188 5.96 7.05 1.78
CA PHE A 188 5.23 5.88 2.24
C PHE A 188 3.82 6.18 2.74
N LYS A 189 2.98 5.15 2.70
CA LYS A 189 1.63 5.12 3.29
C LYS A 189 1.50 4.03 4.34
N ILE A 190 0.54 4.19 5.25
CA ILE A 190 0.30 3.24 6.35
C ILE A 190 -1.03 2.52 6.13
N SER A 191 -1.08 1.23 6.44
CA SER A 191 -2.32 0.50 6.62
C SER A 191 -2.28 -0.27 7.94
N VAL A 192 -3.37 -0.19 8.70
CA VAL A 192 -3.62 -1.02 9.88
C VAL A 192 -4.89 -1.83 9.61
N LYS A 193 -4.79 -3.16 9.64
CA LYS A 193 -5.94 -4.03 9.39
C LYS A 193 -6.28 -4.90 10.59
N HIS A 194 -7.57 -4.98 10.86
CA HIS A 194 -8.19 -5.81 11.87
C HIS A 194 -9.51 -6.37 11.33
N HIS A 195 -9.93 -7.54 11.80
CA HIS A 195 -11.20 -8.16 11.39
C HIS A 195 -12.40 -7.47 12.06
N ASP A 196 -12.28 -7.13 13.35
CA ASP A 196 -13.24 -6.27 14.05
C ASP A 196 -13.22 -4.83 13.50
N VAL A 197 -14.37 -4.37 13.02
CA VAL A 197 -14.55 -3.07 12.34
C VAL A 197 -14.36 -1.90 13.31
N VAL A 198 -14.83 -2.03 14.55
CA VAL A 198 -14.73 -0.95 15.54
C VAL A 198 -13.27 -0.70 15.91
N THR A 199 -12.52 -1.78 16.16
CA THR A 199 -11.08 -1.75 16.41
C THR A 199 -10.34 -1.10 15.25
N MET A 200 -10.66 -1.48 14.01
CA MET A 200 -10.05 -0.91 12.81
C MET A 200 -10.32 0.62 12.71
N VAL A 201 -11.58 1.04 12.86
CA VAL A 201 -11.95 2.47 12.80
C VAL A 201 -11.20 3.27 13.85
N ARG A 202 -11.19 2.79 15.11
CA ARG A 202 -10.46 3.45 16.21
C ARG A 202 -8.96 3.55 15.93
N ALA A 203 -8.35 2.50 15.40
CA ALA A 203 -6.93 2.53 15.06
C ALA A 203 -6.62 3.56 13.96
N TYR A 204 -7.48 3.71 12.95
CA TYR A 204 -7.31 4.73 11.91
C TYR A 204 -7.55 6.15 12.41
N GLU A 205 -8.54 6.36 13.29
CA GLU A 205 -8.76 7.66 13.95
C GLU A 205 -7.52 8.07 14.75
N MET A 206 -7.00 7.18 15.59
CA MET A 206 -5.78 7.42 16.36
C MET A 206 -4.56 7.67 15.48
N LEU A 207 -4.38 6.89 14.39
CA LEU A 207 -3.29 7.13 13.44
C LEU A 207 -3.41 8.49 12.74
N ALA A 208 -4.64 8.89 12.41
CA ALA A 208 -4.91 10.16 11.75
C ALA A 208 -4.54 11.38 12.62
N GLU A 209 -4.62 11.24 13.94
CA GLU A 209 -4.19 12.25 14.92
C GLU A 209 -2.67 12.29 15.16
N ARG A 210 -1.97 11.18 14.90
CA ARG A 210 -0.53 11.03 15.22
C ARG A 210 0.42 11.61 14.19
N GLY A 211 -0.02 11.78 12.94
CA GLY A 211 0.84 12.29 11.88
C GLY A 211 0.02 12.63 10.65
N ASP A 212 0.69 12.89 9.54
CA ASP A 212 0.10 13.32 8.28
C ASP A 212 0.25 12.28 7.16
N TRP A 213 0.51 11.01 7.51
CA TRP A 213 0.67 9.93 6.53
C TRP A 213 -0.61 9.70 5.72
N PRO A 214 -0.50 9.36 4.42
CA PRO A 214 -1.62 8.80 3.67
C PRO A 214 -1.98 7.42 4.24
N LEU A 215 -3.27 7.14 4.35
CA LEU A 215 -3.77 5.90 4.96
C LEU A 215 -4.44 5.03 3.90
N HIS A 216 -4.00 3.79 3.78
CA HIS A 216 -4.61 2.78 2.91
C HIS A 216 -5.61 1.94 3.70
N LEU A 217 -6.88 2.32 3.60
CA LEU A 217 -7.98 1.73 4.35
C LEU A 217 -8.39 0.37 3.79
N GLY A 218 -8.86 -0.52 4.66
CA GLY A 218 -9.52 -1.75 4.26
C GLY A 218 -9.68 -2.72 5.43
N VAL A 219 -10.84 -3.37 5.50
CA VAL A 219 -11.12 -4.46 6.43
C VAL A 219 -10.48 -5.74 5.89
N THR A 220 -9.87 -6.55 6.75
CA THR A 220 -9.38 -7.89 6.37
C THR A 220 -10.43 -8.93 6.70
N GLU A 221 -10.46 -10.05 5.96
CA GLU A 221 -11.36 -11.19 6.23
C GLU A 221 -12.84 -10.79 6.29
N ALA A 222 -13.30 -9.95 5.35
CA ALA A 222 -14.66 -9.43 5.30
C ALA A 222 -15.76 -10.49 5.02
N GLY A 223 -15.39 -11.77 4.92
CA GLY A 223 -16.28 -12.89 4.63
C GLY A 223 -16.36 -13.26 3.14
N PRO A 224 -16.97 -14.41 2.82
CA PRO A 224 -17.34 -14.76 1.46
C PRO A 224 -18.43 -13.81 0.93
N ALA A 225 -18.56 -13.76 -0.40
CA ALA A 225 -19.66 -13.07 -1.08
C ALA A 225 -21.01 -13.77 -0.85
#